data_AF-A0A9P1BVY8-F1
#
_entry.id   AF-A0A9P1BVY8-F1
#
_cell.length_a   1.000
_cell.length_b   1.000
_cell.length_c   1.000
_cell.angle_alpha   90.00
_cell.angle_beta   90.00
_cell.angle_gamma   90.00
#
_symmetry.space_group_name_H-M   'P 1'
#
loop_
_entity.id
_entity.type
_entity.pdbx_description
1 polymer ?
#
loop_
_entity_poly.entity_id
_entity_poly.type
_entity_poly.pdbx_seq_one_letter_code
_entity_poly.pdbx_strand_id
1 'polypeptide(L)'
;MCSFLVSSWLLSNLTYVNFFMRPRGPDLTTHINLHNFTFVHNLLHMTGERIPQPFTSDDRQVVLVYNGEIYNFKALRPESTSDGEALVPLYLQRGDLFTRMLDGEFAIALLDFRRRKAIISSDIFSTKPLWFSTYQGFHVASYQSALLRMGIPPGAVRMVDPNSIMIFDLRQMDLKIQRHALHEFDLRQFKQDTSDFQAAFANAVQKRIQYAIHPMFIGLSSGYDSGAIHVALVHERTGHFAYTVHSTEDMEILKQRIAWAGNWTETNVIVLSGMDLEREAARLIERSARFHIKFPTI
;
A
#
# COMPACT_ATOMS: atom_id res chain seq x y z
N MET A 1 3.34 6.35 1.99
CA MET A 1 3.25 5.13 1.16
C MET A 1 3.12 5.55 -0.28
N CYS A 2 3.71 4.85 -1.24
CA CYS A 2 3.75 5.22 -2.66
C CYS A 2 2.38 5.50 -3.32
N SER A 3 2.43 5.96 -4.57
CA SER A 3 1.27 6.04 -5.46
C SER A 3 1.69 5.87 -6.91
N PHE A 4 0.76 5.47 -7.77
CA PHE A 4 1.02 5.35 -9.20
C PHE A 4 -0.21 5.64 -10.05
N LEU A 5 0.04 5.86 -11.33
CA LEU A 5 -0.93 5.93 -12.41
C LEU A 5 -0.36 5.22 -13.64
N VAL A 6 -1.18 4.39 -14.27
CA VAL A 6 -0.94 3.84 -15.60
C VAL A 6 -2.12 4.19 -16.48
N SER A 7 -1.85 4.65 -17.70
CA SER A 7 -2.87 5.11 -18.62
C SER A 7 -2.47 4.79 -20.05
N SER A 8 -3.40 4.28 -20.87
CA SER A 8 -3.22 4.17 -22.32
C SER A 8 -3.33 5.52 -23.06
N TRP A 9 -3.58 6.61 -22.34
CA TRP A 9 -3.49 7.97 -22.89
C TRP A 9 -2.16 8.59 -22.52
N LEU A 10 -1.56 9.27 -23.50
CA LEU A 10 -0.41 10.13 -23.28
C LEU A 10 -0.85 11.41 -22.55
N LEU A 11 -0.28 11.65 -21.37
CA LEU A 11 -0.70 12.75 -20.51
C LEU A 11 0.14 14.01 -20.78
N SER A 12 -0.53 15.10 -21.15
CA SER A 12 0.11 16.40 -21.40
C SER A 12 0.29 17.26 -20.14
N ASN A 13 -0.57 17.10 -19.12
CA ASN A 13 -0.52 17.87 -17.87
C ASN A 13 -0.34 16.97 -16.63
N LEU A 14 0.85 16.38 -16.51
CA LEU A 14 1.20 15.50 -15.38
C LEU A 14 1.12 16.21 -14.03
N THR A 15 1.48 17.49 -13.95
CA THR A 15 1.41 18.26 -12.70
C THR A 15 -0.02 18.30 -12.16
N TYR A 16 -1.01 18.50 -13.03
CA TYR A 16 -2.42 18.51 -12.64
C TYR A 16 -2.91 17.13 -12.22
N VAL A 17 -2.64 16.09 -13.02
CA VAL A 17 -3.12 14.72 -12.76
C VAL A 17 -2.45 14.11 -11.54
N ASN A 18 -1.13 14.32 -11.38
CA ASN A 18 -0.33 13.74 -10.30
C ASN A 18 -0.46 14.51 -8.97
N PHE A 19 -1.12 15.65 -8.96
CA PHE A 19 -1.15 16.57 -7.81
C PHE A 19 -1.51 15.90 -6.48
N PHE A 20 -2.54 15.05 -6.45
CA PHE A 20 -2.99 14.37 -5.22
C PHE A 20 -2.24 13.09 -4.92
N MET A 21 -1.61 12.50 -5.94
CA MET A 21 -0.84 11.28 -5.80
C MET A 21 0.57 11.58 -5.27
N ARG A 22 1.18 12.71 -5.67
CA ARG A 22 2.55 13.07 -5.29
C ARG A 22 2.82 13.09 -3.77
N PRO A 23 1.96 13.65 -2.89
CA PRO A 23 2.22 13.69 -1.46
C PRO A 23 2.37 12.32 -0.79
N ARG A 24 1.86 11.25 -1.42
CA ARG A 24 2.01 9.87 -0.95
C ARG A 24 3.45 9.37 -1.05
N GLY A 25 4.15 9.75 -2.12
CA GLY A 25 5.54 9.40 -2.40
C GLY A 25 6.39 10.63 -2.67
N PRO A 26 6.80 11.38 -1.63
CA PRO A 26 7.52 12.63 -1.79
C PRO A 26 8.97 12.48 -2.26
N ASP A 27 9.56 11.29 -2.16
CA ASP A 27 11.01 11.11 -2.34
C ASP A 27 11.41 11.16 -3.82
N LEU A 28 10.65 10.50 -4.70
CA LEU A 28 10.91 10.48 -6.13
C LEU A 28 9.61 10.42 -6.92
N THR A 29 9.48 11.26 -7.94
CA THR A 29 8.48 11.05 -8.99
C THR A 29 9.18 10.58 -10.26
N THR A 30 8.76 9.45 -10.79
CA THR A 30 9.17 8.97 -12.11
C THR A 30 7.99 9.05 -13.08
N HIS A 31 8.31 9.30 -14.34
CA HIS A 31 7.35 9.29 -15.43
C HIS A 31 8.02 8.76 -16.70
N ILE A 32 7.42 7.74 -17.30
CA ILE A 32 7.86 7.22 -18.59
C ILE A 32 6.67 7.00 -19.52
N ASN A 33 6.92 7.12 -20.83
CA ASN A 33 6.00 6.66 -21.86
C ASN A 33 6.61 5.43 -22.54
N LEU A 34 5.84 4.34 -22.59
CA LEU A 34 6.29 3.08 -23.18
C LEU A 34 5.10 2.35 -23.80
N HIS A 35 5.22 1.88 -25.04
CA HIS A 35 4.15 1.21 -25.79
C HIS A 35 2.81 1.97 -25.85
N ASN A 36 2.86 3.30 -25.97
CA ASN A 36 1.70 4.20 -25.91
C ASN A 36 0.96 4.23 -24.56
N PHE A 37 1.61 3.78 -23.50
CA PHE A 37 1.15 3.95 -22.13
C PHE A 37 2.01 4.98 -21.40
N THR A 38 1.35 5.81 -20.60
CA THR A 38 1.98 6.66 -19.60
C THR A 38 2.01 5.93 -18.27
N PHE A 39 3.19 5.87 -17.66
CA PHE A 39 3.43 5.35 -16.31
C PHE A 39 3.95 6.49 -15.44
N VAL A 40 3.31 6.70 -14.29
CA VAL A 40 3.74 7.65 -13.26
C VAL A 40 3.83 6.91 -11.95
N HIS A 41 4.93 7.07 -11.22
CA HIS A 41 5.07 6.56 -9.86
C HIS A 41 5.63 7.64 -8.95
N ASN A 42 5.10 7.70 -7.73
CA ASN A 42 5.62 8.51 -6.65
C ASN A 42 6.09 7.58 -5.53
N LEU A 43 7.38 7.59 -5.26
CA LEU A 43 8.05 6.73 -4.31
C LEU A 43 8.06 7.37 -2.91
N LEU A 44 7.62 6.60 -1.92
CA LEU A 44 8.10 6.73 -0.54
C LEU A 44 9.01 5.53 -0.30
N HIS A 45 10.29 5.76 -0.05
CA HIS A 45 11.30 4.73 0.10
C HIS A 45 11.25 4.14 1.51
N MET A 46 10.75 2.90 1.64
CA MET A 46 10.55 2.23 2.94
C MET A 46 11.41 0.98 3.15
N THR A 47 11.78 0.30 2.07
CA THR A 47 12.41 -1.04 2.12
C THR A 47 13.67 -1.08 1.27
N GLY A 48 14.76 -1.57 1.86
CA GLY A 48 15.99 -1.87 1.12
C GLY A 48 16.60 -0.69 0.36
N GLU A 49 17.13 -0.94 -0.84
CA GLU A 49 17.67 0.13 -1.70
C GLU A 49 16.57 0.97 -2.37
N ARG A 50 16.90 2.22 -2.70
CA ARG A 50 15.96 3.14 -3.35
C ARG A 50 15.85 2.83 -4.84
N ILE A 51 14.91 1.98 -5.21
CA ILE A 51 14.69 1.59 -6.61
C ILE A 51 13.52 2.39 -7.24
N PRO A 52 13.77 3.15 -8.33
CA PRO A 52 12.71 3.83 -9.08
C PRO A 52 11.81 2.84 -9.82
N GLN A 53 10.51 3.15 -9.92
CA GLN A 53 9.54 2.39 -10.70
C GLN A 53 9.20 3.14 -12.02
N PRO A 54 8.68 2.49 -13.07
CA PRO A 54 8.26 1.09 -13.16
C PRO A 54 9.43 0.10 -13.21
N PHE A 55 9.17 -1.12 -12.76
CA PHE A 55 10.01 -2.28 -13.02
C PHE A 55 9.72 -2.82 -14.42
N THR A 56 10.75 -3.18 -15.18
CA THR A 56 10.60 -3.69 -16.55
C THR A 56 11.38 -4.99 -16.76
N SER A 57 10.87 -5.87 -17.61
CA SER A 57 11.70 -6.94 -18.19
C SER A 57 12.81 -6.36 -19.07
N ASP A 58 13.88 -7.14 -19.33
CA ASP A 58 15.03 -6.70 -20.12
C ASP A 58 14.65 -6.19 -21.52
N ASP A 59 13.67 -6.85 -22.14
CA ASP A 59 13.08 -6.50 -23.44
C ASP A 59 12.00 -5.41 -23.38
N ARG A 60 11.70 -4.90 -22.18
CA ARG A 60 10.67 -3.90 -21.89
C ARG A 60 9.27 -4.26 -22.38
N GLN A 61 8.97 -5.55 -22.49
CA GLN A 61 7.64 -6.05 -22.85
C GLN A 61 6.74 -6.29 -21.64
N VAL A 62 7.31 -6.45 -20.46
CA VAL A 62 6.60 -6.48 -19.18
C VAL A 62 6.96 -5.24 -18.40
N VAL A 63 5.94 -4.52 -17.93
CA VAL A 63 6.10 -3.29 -17.15
C VAL A 63 5.20 -3.37 -15.93
N LEU A 64 5.75 -3.13 -14.75
CA LEU A 64 5.03 -3.21 -13.49
C LEU A 64 5.24 -1.94 -12.66
N VAL A 65 4.15 -1.41 -12.12
CA VAL A 65 4.17 -0.45 -11.02
C VAL A 65 3.40 -1.03 -9.85
N TYR A 66 3.80 -0.68 -8.64
CA TYR A 66 3.05 -1.03 -7.46
C TYR A 66 3.24 -0.04 -6.30
N ASN A 67 2.26 -0.04 -5.41
CA ASN A 67 2.32 0.62 -4.11
C ASN A 67 2.05 -0.45 -3.06
N GLY A 68 2.99 -0.68 -2.15
CA GLY A 68 2.90 -1.75 -1.18
C GLY A 68 4.25 -2.09 -0.57
N GLU A 69 4.26 -3.20 0.18
CA GLU A 69 5.43 -3.87 0.71
C GLU A 69 5.24 -5.37 0.54
N ILE A 70 6.24 -6.07 0.00
CA ILE A 70 6.20 -7.53 -0.21
C ILE A 70 7.14 -8.18 0.80
N TYR A 71 6.60 -8.68 1.90
CA TYR A 71 7.37 -9.19 3.05
C TYR A 71 8.21 -10.42 2.69
N ASN A 72 7.71 -11.29 1.81
CA ASN A 72 8.41 -12.51 1.41
C ASN A 72 9.33 -12.35 0.18
N PHE A 73 9.66 -11.12 -0.24
CA PHE A 73 10.44 -10.89 -1.47
C PHE A 73 11.78 -11.63 -1.52
N LYS A 74 12.49 -11.74 -0.38
CA LYS A 74 13.75 -12.49 -0.28
C LYS A 74 13.56 -13.99 -0.50
N ALA A 75 12.42 -14.56 -0.11
CA ALA A 75 12.11 -15.96 -0.38
C ALA A 75 11.73 -16.18 -1.86
N LEU A 76 11.17 -15.16 -2.51
CA LEU A 76 10.83 -15.19 -3.93
C LEU A 76 12.07 -14.98 -4.83
N ARG A 77 13.00 -14.12 -4.39
CA ARG A 77 14.21 -13.73 -5.11
C ARG A 77 15.32 -13.27 -4.14
N PRO A 78 16.25 -14.17 -3.75
CA PRO A 78 17.24 -13.89 -2.70
C PRO A 78 18.14 -12.68 -2.96
N GLU A 79 18.48 -12.43 -4.22
CA GLU A 79 19.39 -11.36 -4.65
C GLU A 79 18.75 -9.96 -4.68
N SER A 80 17.42 -9.85 -4.53
CA SER A 80 16.72 -8.56 -4.52
C SER A 80 17.21 -7.65 -3.41
N THR A 81 17.58 -6.41 -3.72
CA THR A 81 17.97 -5.37 -2.75
C THR A 81 16.77 -4.54 -2.30
N SER A 82 15.66 -4.59 -3.04
CA SER A 82 14.34 -4.05 -2.69
C SER A 82 13.23 -5.02 -3.07
N ASP A 83 12.07 -4.88 -2.43
CA ASP A 83 10.97 -5.84 -2.52
C ASP A 83 10.30 -5.93 -3.91
N GLY A 84 10.13 -4.79 -4.57
CA GLY A 84 9.53 -4.72 -5.90
C GLY A 84 10.33 -5.42 -7.00
N GLU A 85 11.63 -5.62 -6.81
CA GLU A 85 12.51 -6.27 -7.80
C GLU A 85 12.20 -7.75 -8.03
N ALA A 86 11.48 -8.38 -7.10
CA ALA A 86 11.04 -9.77 -7.25
C ALA A 86 9.83 -9.91 -8.19
N LEU A 87 9.06 -8.84 -8.43
CA LEU A 87 7.72 -8.93 -9.02
C LEU A 87 7.71 -9.28 -10.52
N VAL A 88 8.53 -8.61 -11.33
CA VAL A 88 8.62 -8.92 -12.78
C VAL A 88 9.18 -10.34 -13.02
N PRO A 89 10.30 -10.76 -12.38
CA PRO A 89 10.77 -12.14 -12.47
C PRO A 89 9.72 -13.17 -12.03
N LEU A 90 9.00 -12.90 -10.92
CA LEU A 90 7.97 -13.79 -10.42
C LEU A 90 6.81 -13.94 -11.42
N TYR A 91 6.37 -12.85 -12.06
CA TYR A 91 5.38 -12.92 -13.14
C TYR A 91 5.87 -13.76 -14.33
N LEU A 92 7.12 -13.55 -14.77
CA LEU A 92 7.67 -14.32 -15.89
C LEU A 92 7.71 -15.83 -15.60
N GLN A 93 7.93 -16.21 -14.34
CA GLN A 93 7.97 -17.61 -13.90
C GLN A 93 6.58 -18.22 -13.63
N ARG A 94 5.67 -17.46 -13.00
CA ARG A 94 4.39 -17.98 -12.46
C ARG A 94 3.15 -17.57 -13.26
N GLY A 95 3.29 -16.65 -14.21
CA GLY A 95 2.20 -16.19 -15.06
C GLY A 95 1.17 -15.36 -14.32
N ASP A 96 -0.08 -15.45 -14.75
CA ASP A 96 -1.10 -14.41 -14.54
C ASP A 96 -1.55 -14.29 -13.09
N LEU A 97 -1.42 -15.38 -12.34
CA LEU A 97 -1.80 -15.46 -10.93
C LEU A 97 -0.59 -15.38 -9.99
N PHE A 98 0.55 -14.84 -10.47
CA PHE A 98 1.78 -14.72 -9.68
C PHE A 98 1.58 -14.02 -8.34
N THR A 99 0.60 -13.10 -8.25
CA THR A 99 0.32 -12.38 -7.01
C THR A 99 -0.18 -13.27 -5.88
N ARG A 100 -0.70 -14.48 -6.17
CA ARG A 100 -1.02 -15.49 -5.15
C ARG A 100 0.18 -15.98 -4.35
N MET A 101 1.40 -15.75 -4.84
CA MET A 101 2.63 -16.10 -4.15
C MET A 101 3.13 -15.00 -3.19
N LEU A 102 2.50 -13.82 -3.22
CA LEU A 102 2.95 -12.67 -2.45
C LEU A 102 2.39 -12.74 -1.03
N ASP A 103 3.27 -12.60 -0.05
CA ASP A 103 2.90 -12.23 1.31
C ASP A 103 3.26 -10.77 1.50
N GLY A 104 2.25 -9.92 1.61
CA GLY A 104 2.44 -8.48 1.55
C GLY A 104 1.13 -7.74 1.57
N GLU A 105 1.26 -6.43 1.51
CA GLU A 105 0.16 -5.52 1.28
C GLU A 105 0.46 -4.66 0.06
N PHE A 106 -0.45 -4.58 -0.90
CA PHE A 106 -0.12 -4.04 -2.20
C PHE A 106 -1.34 -3.69 -3.06
N ALA A 107 -1.09 -2.73 -3.94
CA ALA A 107 -1.82 -2.49 -5.16
C ALA A 107 -0.82 -2.62 -6.32
N ILE A 108 -1.06 -3.53 -7.26
CA ILE A 108 -0.17 -3.82 -8.39
C ILE A 108 -0.90 -3.52 -9.71
N ALA A 109 -0.17 -2.96 -10.67
CA ALA A 109 -0.53 -2.96 -12.08
C ALA A 109 0.64 -3.45 -12.94
N LEU A 110 0.42 -4.53 -13.68
CA LEU A 110 1.37 -5.15 -14.61
C LEU A 110 0.79 -5.12 -16.02
N LEU A 111 1.58 -4.67 -17.00
CA LEU A 111 1.25 -4.73 -18.42
C LEU A 111 2.22 -5.66 -19.13
N ASP A 112 1.69 -6.64 -19.85
CA ASP A 112 2.45 -7.52 -20.74
C ASP A 112 2.02 -7.26 -22.18
N PHE A 113 2.90 -6.57 -22.92
CA PHE A 113 2.65 -6.12 -24.29
C PHE A 113 2.79 -7.25 -25.33
N ARG A 114 3.57 -8.29 -25.04
CA ARG A 114 3.64 -9.50 -25.88
C ARG A 114 2.32 -10.23 -25.90
N ARG A 115 1.74 -10.40 -24.71
CA ARG A 115 0.46 -11.09 -24.51
C ARG A 115 -0.74 -10.15 -24.62
N ARG A 116 -0.49 -8.85 -24.80
CA ARG A 116 -1.49 -7.78 -24.90
C ARG A 116 -2.49 -7.82 -23.75
N LYS A 117 -2.00 -7.85 -22.51
CA LYS A 117 -2.84 -7.90 -21.32
C LYS A 117 -2.36 -6.98 -20.22
N ALA A 118 -3.29 -6.56 -19.38
CA ALA A 118 -3.01 -5.92 -18.10
C ALA A 118 -3.52 -6.79 -16.96
N ILE A 119 -2.76 -6.84 -15.87
CA ILE A 119 -3.12 -7.49 -14.63
C ILE A 119 -3.10 -6.43 -13.54
N ILE A 120 -4.21 -6.25 -12.84
CA ILE A 120 -4.24 -5.47 -11.61
C ILE A 120 -4.60 -6.38 -10.46
N SER A 121 -4.00 -6.14 -9.31
CA SER A 121 -4.27 -6.93 -8.12
C SER A 121 -4.26 -6.05 -6.89
N SER A 122 -5.27 -6.25 -6.04
CA SER A 122 -5.34 -5.67 -4.71
C SER A 122 -5.13 -6.78 -3.69
N ASP A 123 -4.37 -6.47 -2.64
CA ASP A 123 -4.15 -7.37 -1.52
C ASP A 123 -5.45 -7.83 -0.83
N ILE A 124 -5.32 -8.78 0.09
CA ILE A 124 -6.42 -9.49 0.75
C ILE A 124 -7.47 -8.53 1.33
N PHE A 125 -7.05 -7.37 1.86
CA PHE A 125 -7.93 -6.42 2.53
C PHE A 125 -7.96 -5.04 1.85
N SER A 126 -7.39 -4.91 0.65
CA SER A 126 -7.19 -3.63 -0.04
C SER A 126 -6.58 -2.56 0.85
N THR A 127 -5.51 -2.87 1.58
CA THR A 127 -4.87 -1.85 2.44
C THR A 127 -4.29 -0.70 1.61
N LYS A 128 -3.99 -0.97 0.34
CA LYS A 128 -3.58 0.02 -0.66
C LYS A 128 -4.75 0.31 -1.63
N PRO A 129 -5.20 1.58 -1.75
CA PRO A 129 -6.30 1.91 -2.64
C PRO A 129 -5.89 1.75 -4.11
N LEU A 130 -6.81 1.24 -4.91
CA LEU A 130 -6.60 1.04 -6.35
C LEU A 130 -7.92 1.27 -7.09
N TRP A 131 -7.87 2.15 -8.09
CA TRP A 131 -8.99 2.53 -8.92
C TRP A 131 -8.65 2.28 -10.37
N PHE A 132 -9.63 1.88 -11.17
CA PHE A 132 -9.44 1.63 -12.59
C PHE A 132 -10.61 2.14 -13.43
N SER A 133 -10.37 2.28 -14.73
CA SER A 133 -11.36 2.62 -15.74
C SER A 133 -10.97 2.00 -17.07
N THR A 134 -11.98 1.56 -17.82
CA THR A 134 -11.84 1.10 -19.22
C THR A 134 -12.38 2.12 -20.23
N TYR A 135 -12.65 3.36 -19.79
CA TYR A 135 -13.21 4.41 -20.64
C TYR A 135 -12.24 4.81 -21.75
N GLN A 136 -12.53 4.37 -22.99
CA GLN A 136 -11.73 4.67 -24.18
C GLN A 136 -10.23 4.33 -24.01
N GLY A 137 -9.93 3.27 -23.27
CA GLY A 137 -8.56 2.93 -22.90
C GLY A 137 -8.48 2.13 -21.62
N PHE A 138 -7.25 1.81 -21.18
CA PHE A 138 -7.01 1.16 -19.89
C PHE A 138 -6.32 2.16 -18.97
N HIS A 139 -6.93 2.39 -17.81
CA HIS A 139 -6.43 3.34 -16.83
C HIS A 139 -6.52 2.75 -15.43
N VAL A 140 -5.48 2.94 -14.63
CA VAL A 140 -5.44 2.51 -13.23
C VAL A 140 -4.61 3.49 -12.41
N ALA A 141 -5.10 3.86 -11.23
CA ALA A 141 -4.44 4.82 -10.35
C ALA A 141 -4.66 4.48 -8.87
N SER A 142 -3.76 4.93 -8.01
CA SER A 142 -3.95 4.78 -6.56
C SER A 142 -5.14 5.60 -6.04
N TYR A 143 -5.51 6.71 -6.69
CA TYR A 143 -6.65 7.56 -6.31
C TYR A 143 -7.61 7.78 -7.46
N GLN A 144 -8.92 7.73 -7.16
CA GLN A 144 -9.99 8.10 -8.08
C GLN A 144 -9.78 9.48 -8.70
N SER A 145 -9.34 10.45 -7.89
CA SER A 145 -9.14 11.83 -8.31
C SER A 145 -8.13 11.99 -9.44
N ALA A 146 -7.14 11.11 -9.57
CA ALA A 146 -6.21 11.13 -10.70
C ALA A 146 -6.92 10.79 -12.01
N LEU A 147 -7.76 9.75 -12.01
CA LEU A 147 -8.54 9.35 -13.18
C LEU A 147 -9.57 10.41 -13.58
N LEU A 148 -10.26 11.02 -12.60
CA LEU A 148 -11.19 12.11 -12.87
C LEU A 148 -10.50 13.34 -13.47
N ARG A 149 -9.30 13.67 -12.98
CA ARG A 149 -8.48 14.78 -13.51
C ARG A 149 -7.94 14.54 -14.90
N MET A 150 -7.93 13.29 -15.39
CA MET A 150 -7.67 13.00 -16.80
C MET A 150 -8.87 13.31 -17.69
N GLY A 151 -10.05 13.58 -17.11
CA GLY A 151 -11.30 13.78 -17.84
C GLY A 151 -12.17 12.54 -17.95
N ILE A 152 -11.83 11.45 -17.24
CA ILE A 152 -12.65 10.23 -17.21
C ILE A 152 -13.95 10.54 -16.43
N PRO A 153 -15.14 10.24 -16.99
CA PRO A 153 -16.40 10.48 -16.30
C PRO A 153 -16.50 9.72 -14.97
N PRO A 154 -17.07 10.31 -13.90
CA PRO A 154 -17.20 9.63 -12.60
C PRO A 154 -17.87 8.25 -12.65
N GLY A 155 -18.89 8.07 -13.49
CA GLY A 155 -19.59 6.79 -13.67
C GLY A 155 -18.76 5.70 -14.36
N ALA A 156 -17.60 6.05 -14.93
CA ALA A 156 -16.71 5.11 -15.59
C ALA A 156 -15.51 4.69 -14.72
N VAL A 157 -15.38 5.22 -13.50
CA VAL A 157 -14.27 4.88 -12.59
C VAL A 157 -14.78 3.94 -11.50
N ARG A 158 -14.03 2.87 -11.24
CA ARG A 158 -14.39 1.84 -10.25
C ARG A 158 -13.21 1.55 -9.32
N MET A 159 -13.49 1.28 -8.05
CA MET A 159 -12.49 0.75 -7.14
C MET A 159 -12.29 -0.74 -7.43
N VAL A 160 -11.05 -1.21 -7.33
CA VAL A 160 -10.74 -2.64 -7.39
C VAL A 160 -11.22 -3.29 -6.10
N ASP A 161 -11.88 -4.44 -6.22
CA ASP A 161 -12.35 -5.20 -5.05
C ASP A 161 -11.17 -5.75 -4.24
N PRO A 162 -11.29 -5.91 -2.91
CA PRO A 162 -10.29 -6.60 -2.11
C PRO A 162 -10.12 -8.04 -2.54
N ASN A 163 -8.96 -8.61 -2.19
CA ASN A 163 -8.65 -10.01 -2.43
C ASN A 163 -8.79 -10.42 -3.90
N SER A 164 -8.38 -9.56 -4.83
CA SER A 164 -8.69 -9.74 -6.24
C SER A 164 -7.48 -9.65 -7.17
N ILE A 165 -7.58 -10.42 -8.25
CA ILE A 165 -6.71 -10.38 -9.43
C ILE A 165 -7.63 -10.21 -10.62
N MET A 166 -7.46 -9.12 -11.37
CA MET A 166 -8.22 -8.83 -12.57
C MET A 166 -7.31 -8.81 -13.78
N ILE A 167 -7.67 -9.57 -14.81
CA ILE A 167 -6.91 -9.70 -16.06
C ILE A 167 -7.73 -9.12 -17.20
N PHE A 168 -7.15 -8.15 -17.92
CA PHE A 168 -7.77 -7.44 -19.03
C PHE A 168 -7.06 -7.78 -20.33
N ASP A 169 -7.81 -8.07 -21.39
CA ASP A 169 -7.26 -8.08 -22.76
C ASP A 169 -7.16 -6.64 -23.29
N LEU A 170 -5.94 -6.17 -23.57
CA LEU A 170 -5.69 -4.80 -24.04
C LEU A 170 -6.27 -4.52 -25.44
N ARG A 171 -6.75 -5.54 -26.17
CA ARG A 171 -7.47 -5.36 -27.45
C ARG A 171 -8.98 -5.20 -27.25
N GLN A 172 -9.53 -5.71 -26.16
CA GLN A 172 -10.97 -5.82 -25.90
C GLN A 172 -11.27 -5.57 -24.41
N MET A 173 -10.88 -4.40 -23.94
CA MET A 173 -10.80 -4.07 -22.50
C MET A 173 -12.14 -4.19 -21.75
N ASP A 174 -13.26 -3.91 -22.41
CA ASP A 174 -14.60 -3.98 -21.81
C ASP A 174 -15.26 -5.37 -21.87
N LEU A 175 -14.73 -6.28 -22.71
CA LEU A 175 -15.42 -7.53 -23.04
C LEU A 175 -14.77 -8.77 -22.42
N LYS A 176 -13.50 -8.69 -22.00
CA LYS A 176 -12.74 -9.83 -21.49
C LYS A 176 -11.99 -9.46 -20.22
N ILE A 177 -12.75 -9.37 -19.13
CA ILE A 177 -12.21 -9.20 -17.78
C ILE A 177 -12.33 -10.54 -17.05
N GLN A 178 -11.20 -11.16 -16.73
CA GLN A 178 -11.17 -12.33 -15.85
C GLN A 178 -10.93 -11.87 -14.41
N ARG A 179 -11.57 -12.53 -13.46
CA ARG A 179 -11.49 -12.21 -12.03
C ARG A 179 -11.15 -13.47 -11.25
N HIS A 180 -10.14 -13.38 -10.39
CA HIS A 180 -9.72 -14.45 -9.50
C HIS A 180 -9.57 -13.93 -8.07
N ALA A 181 -9.87 -14.78 -7.09
CA ALA A 181 -9.51 -14.50 -5.71
C ALA A 181 -7.98 -14.60 -5.54
N LEU A 182 -7.41 -13.65 -4.80
CA LEU A 182 -6.00 -13.68 -4.41
C LEU A 182 -5.75 -14.77 -3.36
N HIS A 183 -6.65 -14.90 -2.39
CA HIS A 183 -6.59 -15.82 -1.28
C HIS A 183 -7.95 -16.49 -1.05
N GLU A 184 -7.95 -17.77 -0.70
CA GLU A 184 -9.14 -18.53 -0.31
C GLU A 184 -9.12 -18.77 1.19
N PHE A 185 -10.12 -18.24 1.89
CA PHE A 185 -10.26 -18.41 3.33
C PHE A 185 -10.95 -19.73 3.64
N ASP A 186 -10.34 -20.54 4.50
CA ASP A 186 -11.02 -21.71 5.09
C ASP A 186 -11.65 -21.34 6.42
N LEU A 187 -12.95 -21.02 6.39
CA LEU A 187 -13.72 -20.59 7.57
C LEU A 187 -14.23 -21.77 8.42
N ARG A 188 -13.84 -23.01 8.11
CA ARG A 188 -14.30 -24.23 8.80
C ARG A 188 -13.33 -24.71 9.89
N GLN A 189 -12.28 -23.95 10.15
CA GLN A 189 -11.27 -24.31 11.14
C GLN A 189 -11.85 -24.19 12.56
N PHE A 190 -11.55 -25.19 13.40
CA PHE A 190 -11.88 -25.17 14.82
C PHE A 190 -10.63 -25.52 15.63
N LYS A 191 -10.29 -24.69 16.61
CA LYS A 191 -9.13 -24.84 17.47
C LYS A 191 -9.54 -24.63 18.92
N GLN A 192 -8.89 -25.36 19.83
CA GLN A 192 -9.21 -25.33 21.27
C GLN A 192 -8.24 -24.44 22.08
N ASP A 193 -7.23 -23.88 21.42
CA ASP A 193 -6.25 -22.99 22.02
C ASP A 193 -5.92 -21.82 21.07
N THR A 194 -5.08 -20.90 21.54
CA THR A 194 -4.71 -19.66 20.83
C THR A 194 -3.25 -19.65 20.38
N SER A 195 -2.54 -20.79 20.46
CA SER A 195 -1.10 -20.84 20.22
C SER A 195 -0.73 -20.46 18.79
N ASP A 196 -1.53 -20.91 17.82
CA ASP A 196 -1.38 -20.60 16.41
C ASP A 196 -1.67 -19.13 16.10
N PHE A 197 -2.68 -18.54 16.75
CA PHE A 197 -3.00 -17.12 16.64
C PHE A 197 -1.87 -16.26 17.19
N GLN A 198 -1.32 -16.61 18.35
CA GLN A 198 -0.18 -15.91 18.95
C GLN A 198 1.06 -16.00 18.05
N ALA A 199 1.36 -17.19 17.51
CA ALA A 199 2.46 -17.38 16.57
C ALA A 199 2.25 -16.60 15.26
N ALA A 200 1.03 -16.61 14.71
CA ALA A 200 0.69 -15.86 13.50
C ALA A 200 0.79 -14.35 13.72
N PHE A 201 0.35 -13.86 14.88
CA PHE A 201 0.45 -12.45 15.26
C PHE A 201 1.91 -12.01 15.40
N ALA A 202 2.73 -12.77 16.13
CA ALA A 202 4.16 -12.49 16.30
C ALA A 202 4.87 -12.46 14.94
N ASN A 203 4.64 -13.45 14.08
CA ASN A 203 5.18 -13.50 12.72
C ASN A 203 4.68 -12.31 11.87
N ALA A 204 3.41 -11.92 12.01
CA ALA A 204 2.86 -10.79 11.28
C ALA A 204 3.51 -9.44 11.65
N VAL A 205 3.92 -9.27 12.91
CA VAL A 205 4.71 -8.10 13.35
C VAL A 205 6.14 -8.22 12.85
N GLN A 206 6.80 -9.36 13.08
CA GLN A 206 8.20 -9.60 12.74
C GLN A 206 8.48 -9.39 11.23
N LYS A 207 7.62 -9.89 10.35
CA LYS A 207 7.78 -9.71 8.89
C LYS A 207 7.64 -8.26 8.42
N ARG A 208 6.95 -7.39 9.19
CA ARG A 208 6.76 -5.96 8.88
C ARG A 208 7.90 -5.08 9.37
N ILE A 209 8.74 -5.58 10.27
CA ILE A 209 9.90 -4.85 10.81
C ILE A 209 11.21 -5.29 10.18
N GLN A 210 11.30 -6.54 9.70
CA GLN A 210 12.55 -7.18 9.31
C GLN A 210 13.39 -6.40 8.28
N TYR A 211 12.72 -5.69 7.36
CA TYR A 211 13.38 -4.98 6.25
C TYR A 211 13.11 -3.46 6.25
N ALA A 212 12.51 -2.95 7.33
CA ALA A 212 12.27 -1.52 7.49
C ALA A 212 13.59 -0.77 7.70
N ILE A 213 13.81 0.31 6.94
CA ILE A 213 15.03 1.14 7.05
C ILE A 213 14.82 2.42 7.85
N HIS A 214 13.56 2.74 8.18
CA HIS A 214 13.16 3.90 8.96
C HIS A 214 12.71 3.49 10.36
N PRO A 215 12.77 4.41 11.34
CA PRO A 215 12.21 4.14 12.66
C PRO A 215 10.72 3.80 12.57
N MET A 216 10.29 2.87 13.41
CA MET A 216 8.89 2.44 13.46
C MET A 216 8.06 3.44 14.25
N PHE A 217 6.84 3.70 13.77
CA PHE A 217 5.86 4.55 14.43
C PHE A 217 4.55 3.78 14.60
N ILE A 218 3.99 3.81 15.80
CA ILE A 218 2.68 3.22 16.10
C ILE A 218 1.77 4.25 16.77
N GLY A 219 0.47 4.16 16.50
CA GLY A 219 -0.51 4.72 17.41
C GLY A 219 -0.61 3.82 18.63
N LEU A 220 -0.56 4.38 19.84
CA LEU A 220 -0.68 3.64 21.09
C LEU A 220 -1.87 4.17 21.87
N SER A 221 -2.97 3.41 21.84
CA SER A 221 -4.09 3.57 22.75
C SER A 221 -3.91 2.70 23.99
N SER A 222 -4.75 2.94 25.00
CA SER A 222 -4.97 2.13 26.19
C SER A 222 -5.71 0.81 25.86
N GLY A 223 -6.27 0.66 24.66
CA GLY A 223 -6.91 -0.56 24.17
C GLY A 223 -5.94 -1.72 23.92
N TYR A 224 -6.49 -2.91 23.66
CA TYR A 224 -5.69 -4.13 23.49
C TYR A 224 -4.96 -4.19 22.15
N ASP A 225 -5.53 -3.68 21.05
CA ASP A 225 -4.99 -3.89 19.70
C ASP A 225 -3.59 -3.26 19.52
N SER A 226 -3.47 -1.95 19.72
CA SER A 226 -2.18 -1.27 19.68
C SER A 226 -1.26 -1.69 20.83
N GLY A 227 -1.83 -2.09 21.97
CA GLY A 227 -1.08 -2.64 23.09
C GLY A 227 -0.38 -3.94 22.74
N ALA A 228 -1.05 -4.84 22.04
CA ALA A 228 -0.48 -6.10 21.57
C ALA A 228 0.64 -5.88 20.54
N ILE A 229 0.46 -4.92 19.62
CA ILE A 229 1.51 -4.53 18.66
C ILE A 229 2.72 -3.96 19.41
N HIS A 230 2.50 -3.07 20.38
CA HIS A 230 3.57 -2.50 21.21
C HIS A 230 4.34 -3.61 21.95
N VAL A 231 3.64 -4.53 22.62
CA VAL A 231 4.26 -5.67 23.32
C VAL A 231 5.06 -6.55 22.37
N ALA A 232 4.55 -6.84 21.18
CA ALA A 232 5.27 -7.62 20.18
C ALA A 232 6.55 -6.91 19.72
N LEU A 233 6.52 -5.60 19.47
CA LEU A 233 7.72 -4.84 19.11
C LEU A 233 8.76 -4.81 20.24
N VAL A 234 8.31 -4.70 21.50
CA VAL A 234 9.19 -4.77 22.68
C VAL A 234 9.83 -6.16 22.79
N HIS A 235 9.05 -7.23 22.59
CA HIS A 235 9.53 -8.61 22.61
C HIS A 235 10.59 -8.86 21.53
N GLU A 236 10.39 -8.33 20.32
CA GLU A 236 11.36 -8.35 19.22
C GLU A 236 12.53 -7.37 19.41
N ARG A 237 12.64 -6.72 20.58
CA ARG A 237 13.67 -5.71 20.92
C ARG A 237 13.80 -4.61 19.86
N THR A 238 12.67 -4.22 19.29
CA THR A 238 12.61 -3.21 18.24
C THR A 238 12.27 -1.85 18.84
N GLY A 239 13.22 -0.91 18.75
CA GLY A 239 13.00 0.48 19.12
C GLY A 239 11.92 1.11 18.25
N HIS A 240 10.99 1.83 18.86
CA HIS A 240 9.88 2.45 18.12
C HIS A 240 9.35 3.70 18.82
N PHE A 241 8.72 4.55 18.03
CA PHE A 241 8.01 5.73 18.49
C PHE A 241 6.52 5.39 18.61
N ALA A 242 5.88 5.92 19.65
CA ALA A 242 4.45 5.82 19.84
C ALA A 242 3.83 7.22 19.95
N TYR A 243 2.61 7.39 19.44
CA TYR A 243 1.81 8.59 19.70
C TYR A 243 0.47 8.22 20.31
N THR A 244 -0.01 9.07 21.20
CA THR A 244 -1.28 8.90 21.88
C THR A 244 -2.02 10.23 21.96
N VAL A 245 -3.35 10.19 21.91
CA VAL A 245 -4.21 11.37 22.00
C VAL A 245 -4.86 11.37 23.36
N HIS A 246 -4.59 12.41 24.16
CA HIS A 246 -4.93 12.42 25.58
C HIS A 246 -6.45 12.37 25.87
N SER A 247 -7.32 12.79 24.93
CA SER A 247 -8.73 13.09 25.22
C SER A 247 -9.58 11.89 25.65
N THR A 248 -9.28 10.67 25.20
CA THR A 248 -10.12 9.48 25.44
C THR A 248 -9.38 8.30 26.09
N GLU A 249 -8.11 8.47 26.42
CA GLU A 249 -7.24 7.35 26.80
C GLU A 249 -7.08 7.18 28.31
N ASP A 250 -6.99 5.93 28.76
CA ASP A 250 -6.55 5.64 30.13
C ASP A 250 -5.03 5.86 30.23
N MET A 251 -4.68 7.00 30.81
CA MET A 251 -3.28 7.43 30.96
C MET A 251 -2.50 6.56 31.94
N GLU A 252 -3.16 5.90 32.89
CA GLU A 252 -2.47 5.03 33.84
C GLU A 252 -2.02 3.74 33.14
N ILE A 253 -2.90 3.15 32.32
CA ILE A 253 -2.53 2.00 31.46
C ILE A 253 -1.37 2.37 30.53
N LEU A 254 -1.43 3.54 29.89
CA LEU A 254 -0.36 3.99 28.99
C LEU A 254 0.97 4.18 29.72
N LYS A 255 0.97 4.82 30.90
CA LYS A 255 2.19 4.97 31.72
C LYS A 255 2.79 3.63 32.09
N GLN A 256 1.97 2.66 32.47
CA GLN A 256 2.44 1.31 32.83
C GLN A 256 3.07 0.60 31.63
N ARG A 257 2.47 0.70 30.44
CA ARG A 257 3.02 0.13 29.19
C ARG A 257 4.39 0.73 28.86
N ILE A 258 4.49 2.06 28.92
CA ILE A 258 5.72 2.80 28.62
C ILE A 258 6.83 2.46 29.61
N ALA A 259 6.50 2.48 30.91
CA ALA A 259 7.45 2.14 31.97
C ALA A 259 7.95 0.68 31.85
N TRP A 260 7.05 -0.24 31.49
CA TRP A 260 7.43 -1.63 31.24
C TRP A 260 8.36 -1.76 30.03
N ALA A 261 8.04 -1.11 28.92
CA ALA A 261 8.83 -1.17 27.67
C ALA A 261 10.22 -0.55 27.81
N GLY A 262 10.36 0.53 28.58
CA GLY A 262 11.65 1.19 28.83
C GLY A 262 12.70 0.29 29.50
N ASN A 263 12.29 -0.82 30.10
CA ASN A 263 13.20 -1.84 30.63
C ASN A 263 13.85 -2.71 29.54
N TRP A 264 13.35 -2.65 28.30
CA TRP A 264 13.68 -3.59 27.23
C TRP A 264 14.07 -2.92 25.91
N THR A 265 13.48 -1.77 25.57
CA THR A 265 13.72 -1.05 24.30
C THR A 265 13.47 0.45 24.43
N GLU A 266 14.09 1.26 23.58
CA GLU A 266 13.82 2.69 23.48
C GLU A 266 12.40 2.91 22.91
N THR A 267 11.49 3.39 23.76
CA THR A 267 10.13 3.77 23.39
C THR A 267 9.91 5.25 23.68
N ASN A 268 9.68 6.04 22.63
CA ASN A 268 9.40 7.47 22.77
C ASN A 268 7.92 7.73 22.56
N VAL A 269 7.23 8.29 23.56
CA VAL A 269 5.80 8.57 23.48
C VAL A 269 5.52 10.05 23.37
N ILE A 270 4.84 10.43 22.28
CA ILE A 270 4.32 11.78 22.06
C ILE A 270 2.86 11.81 22.48
N VAL A 271 2.53 12.63 23.48
CA VAL A 271 1.15 12.84 23.94
C VAL A 271 0.63 14.13 23.33
N LEU A 272 -0.40 14.02 22.48
CA LEU A 272 -1.10 15.18 21.91
C LEU A 272 -2.27 15.58 22.80
N SER A 273 -2.38 16.87 23.11
CA SER A 273 -3.55 17.40 23.82
C SER A 273 -4.77 17.50 22.88
N GLY A 274 -5.97 17.65 23.45
CA GLY A 274 -7.18 17.95 22.66
C GLY A 274 -7.03 19.22 21.82
N MET A 275 -6.38 20.25 22.36
CA MET A 275 -6.11 21.50 21.62
C MET A 275 -5.14 21.30 20.45
N ASP A 276 -4.13 20.42 20.59
CA ASP A 276 -3.21 20.11 19.50
C ASP A 276 -3.95 19.39 18.37
N LEU A 277 -4.87 18.49 18.72
CA LEU A 277 -5.72 17.79 17.75
C LEU A 277 -6.65 18.76 17.01
N GLU A 278 -7.32 19.66 17.73
CA GLU A 278 -8.18 20.70 17.13
C GLU A 278 -7.40 21.59 16.17
N ARG A 279 -6.19 22.00 16.55
CA ARG A 279 -5.32 22.81 15.70
C ARG A 279 -4.96 22.09 14.41
N GLU A 280 -4.59 20.81 14.49
CA GLU A 280 -4.25 20.03 13.29
C GLU A 280 -5.48 19.71 12.45
N ALA A 281 -6.64 19.45 13.07
CA ALA A 281 -7.91 19.28 12.37
C ALA A 281 -8.30 20.54 11.59
N ALA A 282 -8.21 21.72 12.20
CA ALA A 282 -8.48 23.00 11.54
C ALA A 282 -7.53 23.22 10.34
N ARG A 283 -6.24 22.93 10.53
CA ARG A 283 -5.23 22.99 9.46
C ARG A 283 -5.52 22.01 8.32
N LEU A 284 -5.96 20.79 8.64
CA LEU A 284 -6.34 19.78 7.64
C LEU A 284 -7.59 20.22 6.85
N ILE A 285 -8.61 20.75 7.54
CA ILE A 285 -9.83 21.30 6.93
C ILE A 285 -9.47 22.45 5.98
N GLU A 286 -8.63 23.39 6.40
CA GLU A 286 -8.18 24.50 5.56
C GLU A 286 -7.46 23.99 4.30
N ARG A 287 -6.52 23.05 4.47
CA ARG A 287 -5.77 22.46 3.35
C ARG A 287 -6.64 21.60 2.43
N SER A 288 -7.73 21.04 2.94
CA SER A 288 -8.68 20.22 2.19
C SER A 288 -9.80 21.03 1.54
N ALA A 289 -10.06 22.26 2.01
CA ALA A 289 -11.16 23.11 1.53
C ALA A 289 -11.09 23.38 0.02
N ARG A 290 -9.88 23.64 -0.50
CA ARG A 290 -9.57 23.77 -1.94
C ARG A 290 -9.86 22.51 -2.77
N PHE A 291 -10.22 21.41 -2.12
CA PHE A 291 -10.53 20.12 -2.74
C PHE A 291 -11.98 19.68 -2.49
N HIS A 292 -12.81 20.53 -1.89
CA HIS A 292 -14.22 20.24 -1.56
C HIS A 292 -14.44 18.97 -0.72
N ILE A 293 -13.42 18.53 0.02
CA ILE A 293 -13.52 17.39 0.93
C ILE A 293 -14.13 17.90 2.23
N LYS A 294 -15.37 17.47 2.54
CA LYS A 294 -16.02 17.74 3.82
C LYS A 294 -15.59 16.67 4.83
N PHE A 295 -14.97 17.08 5.93
CA PHE A 295 -14.77 16.20 7.08
C PHE A 295 -16.04 16.18 7.93
N PRO A 296 -16.38 15.04 8.55
CA PRO A 296 -17.39 15.04 9.60
C PRO A 296 -16.94 15.98 10.72
N THR A 297 -17.83 16.85 11.18
CA THR A 297 -17.62 17.62 12.40
C THR A 297 -17.54 16.64 13.56
N ILE A 298 -16.42 16.69 14.30
CA ILE A 298 -16.19 15.92 15.53
C ILE A 298 -17.20 16.35 16.60
#